data_AF-A0A0R3D563-F1
#
_entry.id   AF-A0A0R3D563-F1
#
_cell.length_a   1.000
_cell.length_b   1.000
_cell.length_c   1.000
_cell.angle_alpha   90.00
_cell.angle_beta   90.00
_cell.angle_gamma   90.00
#
_symmetry.space_group_name_H-M   'P 1'
#
loop_
_entity.id
_entity.type
_entity.pdbx_description
1 polymer ?
#
loop_
_entity_poly.entity_id
_entity_poly.type
_entity_poly.pdbx_seq_one_letter_code
_entity_poly.pdbx_strand_id
1 'polypeptide(L)'
;MLRARDQAQPANALVPPVVRRLSYAPLQTGEKYLIGALLVLTLTALLAPTMPAAAWHIPHFVDSRTFLGVPNAGDVLSNLAFLAMGVWGSERLRARHDAPVGANWFFVGLILTCLGSGFYHLDPDVPQRLIADRLGMAVAFAGFLGIAASERTSTRAGETVLVLAMVAGLLAAWVARENLTPWVVVQFGGMALAVGLALTRPRPGALGVPLGGVIVFYVLAKLFELGDVTVFEATGHMVSGHTLKHLAAALAAWPVIRALGSRPCTHQAAGRRLMSA
;
A
#
# COMPACT_ATOMS: atom_id res chain seq x y z
N MET A 1 -60.96 -31.00 -52.86
CA MET A 1 -59.52 -30.76 -53.11
C MET A 1 -59.12 -29.48 -52.39
N LEU A 2 -58.27 -29.58 -51.35
CA LEU A 2 -57.21 -28.62 -50.95
C LEU A 2 -56.77 -28.91 -49.50
N ARG A 3 -55.50 -29.28 -49.35
CA ARG A 3 -54.73 -29.48 -48.11
C ARG A 3 -54.25 -28.12 -47.58
N ALA A 4 -54.17 -27.97 -46.25
CA ALA A 4 -53.00 -27.45 -45.49
C ALA A 4 -53.36 -27.50 -43.99
N ARG A 5 -52.79 -28.39 -43.18
CA ARG A 5 -51.50 -28.27 -42.46
C ARG A 5 -51.43 -27.04 -41.54
N ASP A 6 -51.71 -27.26 -40.25
CA ASP A 6 -51.05 -26.52 -39.17
C ASP A 6 -50.24 -27.52 -38.34
N GLN A 7 -48.92 -27.52 -38.56
CA GLN A 7 -47.96 -28.21 -37.71
C GLN A 7 -47.50 -27.24 -36.64
N ALA A 8 -47.77 -27.58 -35.37
CA ALA A 8 -47.16 -26.92 -34.23
C ALA A 8 -45.62 -27.05 -34.31
N GLN A 9 -44.94 -25.92 -34.40
CA GLN A 9 -43.48 -25.85 -34.41
C GLN A 9 -43.01 -25.47 -32.99
N PRO A 10 -42.19 -26.30 -32.31
CA PRO A 10 -41.71 -25.99 -30.97
C PRO A 10 -40.71 -24.84 -31.04
N ALA A 11 -40.95 -23.80 -30.24
CA ALA A 11 -40.03 -22.69 -30.02
C ALA A 11 -38.79 -23.18 -29.25
N ASN A 12 -37.82 -23.76 -29.96
CA ASN A 12 -36.47 -23.92 -29.45
C ASN A 12 -35.79 -22.55 -29.45
N ALA A 13 -36.03 -21.79 -28.38
CA ALA A 13 -35.20 -20.65 -28.02
C ALA A 13 -33.81 -21.18 -27.64
N LEU A 14 -32.92 -21.26 -28.64
CA LEU A 14 -31.50 -21.48 -28.43
C LEU A 14 -30.94 -20.31 -27.61
N VAL A 15 -30.86 -20.51 -26.30
CA VAL A 15 -30.04 -19.66 -25.42
C VAL A 15 -28.60 -19.79 -25.90
N PRO A 16 -27.95 -18.74 -26.41
CA PRO A 16 -26.55 -18.84 -26.78
C PRO A 16 -25.75 -19.13 -25.50
N PRO A 17 -24.86 -20.14 -25.50
CA PRO A 17 -24.02 -20.39 -24.34
C PRO A 17 -23.09 -19.20 -24.16
N VAL A 18 -23.38 -18.37 -23.15
CA VAL A 18 -22.46 -17.33 -22.65
C VAL A 18 -21.35 -18.01 -21.86
N VAL A 19 -20.58 -18.87 -22.53
CA VAL A 19 -19.27 -19.29 -22.03
C VAL A 19 -18.34 -18.15 -22.42
N ARG A 20 -18.28 -17.13 -21.55
CA ARG A 20 -17.24 -16.11 -21.61
C ARG A 20 -15.92 -16.83 -21.35
N ARG A 21 -15.28 -17.33 -22.41
CA ARG A 21 -13.92 -17.87 -22.31
C ARG A 21 -13.09 -16.78 -21.65
N LEU A 22 -12.61 -17.04 -20.43
CA LEU A 22 -11.57 -16.23 -19.81
C LEU A 22 -10.34 -16.39 -20.70
N SER A 23 -10.24 -15.55 -21.73
CA SER A 23 -9.02 -15.44 -22.52
C SER A 23 -7.99 -14.79 -21.62
N TYR A 24 -7.18 -15.63 -20.97
CA TYR A 24 -6.02 -15.17 -20.24
C TYR A 24 -5.05 -14.58 -21.26
N ALA A 25 -4.98 -13.25 -21.31
CA ALA A 25 -3.94 -12.57 -22.05
C ALA A 25 -2.57 -13.07 -21.55
N PRO A 26 -1.61 -13.34 -22.46
CA PRO A 26 -0.31 -13.86 -22.08
C PRO A 26 0.38 -12.94 -21.08
N LEU A 27 1.20 -13.51 -20.20
CA LEU A 27 1.95 -12.74 -19.21
C LEU A 27 2.93 -11.79 -19.88
N GLN A 28 2.86 -10.52 -19.52
CA GLN A 28 3.83 -9.51 -19.92
C GLN A 28 5.17 -9.76 -19.21
N THR A 29 6.26 -9.29 -19.79
CA THR A 29 7.61 -9.47 -19.20
C THR A 29 7.70 -8.90 -17.79
N GLY A 30 7.11 -7.72 -17.52
CA GLY A 30 7.06 -7.13 -16.18
C GLY A 30 6.28 -7.99 -15.17
N GLU A 31 5.21 -8.66 -15.60
CA GLU A 31 4.44 -9.58 -14.74
C GLU A 31 5.26 -10.82 -14.37
N LYS A 32 6.08 -11.34 -15.30
CA LYS A 32 6.98 -12.47 -15.02
C LYS A 32 8.04 -12.12 -13.97
N TYR A 33 8.66 -10.95 -14.07
CA TYR A 33 9.62 -10.48 -13.06
C TYR A 33 8.96 -10.29 -11.70
N LEU A 34 7.75 -9.73 -11.68
CA LEU A 34 6.98 -9.53 -10.45
C LEU A 34 6.63 -10.87 -9.77
N ILE A 35 6.20 -11.86 -10.54
CA ILE A 35 5.95 -13.21 -10.04
C ILE A 35 7.23 -13.82 -9.46
N GLY A 36 8.35 -13.71 -10.18
CA GLY A 36 9.65 -14.18 -9.69
C GLY A 36 10.06 -13.51 -8.37
N ALA A 37 9.92 -12.19 -8.28
CA ALA A 37 10.21 -11.45 -7.06
C ALA A 37 9.32 -11.87 -5.89
N LEU A 38 8.00 -11.99 -6.11
CA LEU A 38 7.06 -12.45 -5.08
C LEU A 38 7.33 -13.90 -4.64
N LEU A 39 7.73 -14.77 -5.56
CA LEU A 39 8.14 -16.14 -5.23
C LEU A 39 9.39 -16.13 -4.34
N VAL A 40 10.42 -15.36 -4.69
CA VAL A 40 11.64 -15.22 -3.87
C VAL A 40 11.28 -14.71 -2.48
N LEU A 41 10.49 -13.64 -2.38
CA LEU A 41 10.04 -13.09 -1.09
C LEU A 41 9.26 -14.14 -0.27
N THR A 42 8.37 -14.90 -0.91
CA THR A 42 7.60 -15.95 -0.23
C THR A 42 8.51 -17.05 0.29
N LEU A 43 9.45 -17.54 -0.52
CA LEU A 43 10.43 -18.54 -0.11
C LEU A 43 11.31 -18.03 1.03
N THR A 44 11.75 -16.76 0.97
CA THR A 44 12.51 -16.15 2.06
C THR A 44 11.68 -16.08 3.35
N ALA A 45 10.41 -15.67 3.29
CA ALA A 45 9.54 -15.59 4.47
C ALA A 45 9.31 -16.96 5.13
N LEU A 46 9.32 -18.05 4.34
CA LEU A 46 9.07 -19.41 4.83
C LEU A 46 10.33 -20.15 5.27
N LEU A 47 11.47 -19.90 4.61
CA LEU A 47 12.70 -20.70 4.77
C LEU A 47 13.82 -19.98 5.50
N ALA A 48 13.79 -18.65 5.63
CA ALA A 48 14.81 -17.93 6.36
C ALA A 48 14.76 -18.28 7.87
N PRO A 49 15.90 -18.23 8.58
CA PRO A 49 15.94 -18.49 10.01
C PRO A 49 14.91 -17.67 10.79
N THR A 50 14.34 -18.27 11.83
CA THR A 50 13.40 -17.58 12.71
C THR A 50 14.11 -16.47 13.46
N MET A 51 13.50 -15.28 13.45
CA MET A 51 13.94 -14.14 14.25
C MET A 51 12.95 -14.03 15.41
N PRO A 52 13.32 -14.47 16.64
CA PRO A 52 12.43 -14.38 17.78
C PRO A 52 12.02 -12.92 18.03
N ALA A 53 10.76 -12.69 18.39
CA ALA A 53 10.28 -11.35 18.70
C ALA A 53 11.14 -10.66 19.78
N ALA A 54 11.61 -11.41 20.78
CA ALA A 54 12.49 -10.93 21.83
C ALA A 54 13.88 -10.47 21.34
N ALA A 55 14.35 -10.96 20.19
CA ALA A 55 15.63 -10.55 19.62
C ALA A 55 15.60 -9.11 19.09
N TRP A 56 14.40 -8.54 18.88
CA TRP A 56 14.20 -7.17 18.44
C TRP A 56 13.66 -6.33 19.60
N HIS A 57 14.49 -6.14 20.62
CA HIS A 57 14.15 -5.28 21.76
C HIS A 57 14.13 -3.83 21.28
N ILE A 58 12.93 -3.23 21.24
CA ILE A 58 12.77 -1.79 21.04
C ILE A 58 12.96 -1.18 22.44
N PRO A 59 14.01 -0.38 22.70
CA PRO A 59 14.12 0.37 23.94
C PRO A 59 12.83 1.18 24.16
N HIS A 60 12.42 1.39 25.42
CA HIS A 60 11.29 2.27 25.71
C HIS A 60 11.47 3.62 25.00
N PHE A 61 10.36 4.22 24.53
CA PHE A 61 10.39 5.51 23.84
C PHE A 61 11.15 6.54 24.66
N VAL A 62 12.03 7.30 24.00
CA VAL A 62 12.85 8.29 24.68
C VAL A 62 12.00 9.42 25.27
N ASP A 63 10.89 9.74 24.60
CA ASP A 63 9.95 10.77 25.02
C ASP A 63 8.69 10.15 25.67
N SER A 64 8.75 9.97 26.98
CA SER A 64 7.64 9.46 27.79
C SER A 64 6.75 10.55 28.38
N ARG A 65 6.90 11.80 27.92
CA ARG A 65 6.18 12.95 28.50
C ARG A 65 4.67 12.81 28.30
N THR A 66 3.93 13.18 29.33
CA THR A 66 2.47 13.19 29.32
C THR A 66 1.95 14.57 28.95
N PHE A 67 0.89 14.64 28.15
CA PHE A 67 0.19 15.88 27.81
C PHE A 67 -1.31 15.67 27.85
N LEU A 68 -2.04 16.53 28.58
CA LEU A 68 -3.51 16.42 28.77
C LEU A 68 -3.98 15.03 29.24
N GLY A 69 -3.16 14.33 30.03
CA GLY A 69 -3.45 12.98 30.53
C GLY A 69 -3.14 11.84 29.54
N VAL A 70 -2.59 12.15 28.36
CA VAL A 70 -2.15 11.15 27.38
C VAL A 70 -0.67 10.80 27.65
N PRO A 71 -0.33 9.55 27.99
CA PRO A 71 1.07 9.11 28.11
C PRO A 71 1.75 9.06 26.74
N ASN A 72 3.08 9.18 26.70
CA ASN A 72 3.87 9.17 25.45
C ASN A 72 3.27 10.13 24.39
N ALA A 73 2.89 11.34 24.82
CA ALA A 73 1.95 12.17 24.08
C ALA A 73 2.46 12.54 22.68
N GLY A 74 3.77 12.78 22.51
CA GLY A 74 4.37 13.04 21.21
C GLY A 74 4.09 11.91 20.21
N ASP A 75 4.28 10.66 20.64
CA ASP A 75 4.11 9.49 19.79
C ASP A 75 2.63 9.17 19.54
N VAL A 76 1.76 9.36 20.54
CA VAL A 76 0.30 9.16 20.38
C VAL A 76 -0.30 10.24 19.47
N LEU A 77 -0.01 11.51 19.69
CA LEU A 77 -0.66 12.61 18.97
C LEU A 77 -0.12 12.78 17.54
N SER A 78 1.14 12.45 17.29
CA SER A 78 1.70 12.50 15.93
C SER A 78 1.04 11.52 14.96
N ASN A 79 0.35 10.48 15.46
CA ASN A 79 -0.46 9.59 14.64
C ASN A 79 -1.65 10.29 13.95
N LEU A 80 -2.12 11.43 14.47
CA LEU A 80 -3.15 12.24 13.81
C LEU A 80 -2.72 12.72 12.41
N ALA A 81 -1.41 12.78 12.13
CA ALA A 81 -0.92 13.07 10.79
C ALA A 81 -1.33 11.98 9.78
N PHE A 82 -1.30 10.70 10.17
CA PHE A 82 -1.79 9.61 9.31
C PHE A 82 -3.28 9.74 9.03
N LEU A 83 -4.08 10.07 10.05
CA LEU A 83 -5.51 10.32 9.90
C LEU A 83 -5.76 11.48 8.93
N ALA A 84 -5.07 12.61 9.11
CA ALA A 84 -5.21 13.77 8.25
C ALA A 84 -4.90 13.44 6.78
N MET A 85 -3.78 12.76 6.53
CA MET A 85 -3.37 12.37 5.17
C MET A 85 -4.28 11.29 4.57
N GLY A 86 -4.74 10.33 5.37
CA GLY A 86 -5.67 9.29 4.95
C GLY A 86 -7.04 9.84 4.56
N VAL A 87 -7.61 10.74 5.37
CA VAL A 87 -8.89 11.41 5.08
C VAL A 87 -8.74 12.29 3.84
N TRP A 88 -7.70 13.13 3.79
CA TRP A 88 -7.50 14.04 2.66
C TRP A 88 -7.30 13.28 1.33
N GLY A 89 -6.54 12.20 1.35
CA GLY A 89 -6.36 11.34 0.19
C GLY A 89 -7.65 10.63 -0.24
N SER A 90 -8.43 10.15 0.72
CA SER A 90 -9.74 9.50 0.45
C SER A 90 -10.71 10.48 -0.22
N GLU A 91 -10.80 11.72 0.26
CA GLU A 91 -11.65 12.75 -0.36
C GLU A 91 -11.20 13.10 -1.78
N ARG A 92 -9.89 13.17 -2.03
CA ARG A 92 -9.35 13.37 -3.39
C ARG A 92 -9.63 12.18 -4.31
N LEU A 93 -9.63 10.97 -3.76
CA LEU A 93 -9.91 9.75 -4.51
C LEU A 93 -11.37 9.66 -4.97
N ARG A 94 -12.34 10.14 -4.16
CA ARG A 94 -13.77 10.13 -4.52
C ARG A 94 -14.06 10.84 -5.85
N ALA A 95 -13.26 11.85 -6.20
CA ALA A 95 -13.40 12.63 -7.43
C ALA A 95 -12.73 11.97 -8.66
N ARG A 96 -12.23 10.74 -8.55
CA ARG A 96 -11.42 10.06 -9.59
C ARG A 96 -11.92 8.66 -9.90
N HIS A 97 -12.09 8.39 -11.20
CA HIS A 97 -12.41 7.04 -11.72
C HIS A 97 -11.20 6.33 -12.33
N ASP A 98 -10.12 7.07 -12.60
CA ASP A 98 -8.87 6.62 -13.21
C ASP A 98 -7.75 6.39 -12.19
N ALA A 99 -8.10 6.30 -10.90
CA ALA A 99 -7.12 6.14 -9.84
C ALA A 99 -6.41 4.76 -9.92
N PRO A 100 -5.14 4.69 -9.51
CA PRO A 100 -4.39 3.45 -9.50
C PRO A 100 -5.00 2.45 -8.52
N VAL A 101 -4.88 1.16 -8.85
CA VAL A 101 -5.30 0.07 -7.97
C VAL A 101 -4.56 0.19 -6.65
N GLY A 102 -5.27 0.02 -5.53
CA GLY A 102 -4.69 0.11 -4.19
C GLY A 102 -4.73 1.50 -3.55
N ALA A 103 -5.06 2.58 -4.29
CA ALA A 103 -5.19 3.93 -3.72
C ALA A 103 -6.16 4.00 -2.52
N ASN A 104 -7.33 3.36 -2.63
CA ASN A 104 -8.29 3.31 -1.54
C ASN A 104 -7.70 2.62 -0.30
N TRP A 105 -7.10 1.45 -0.49
CA TRP A 105 -6.52 0.67 0.60
C TRP A 105 -5.29 1.34 1.23
N PHE A 106 -4.53 2.09 0.45
CA PHE A 106 -3.43 2.89 0.97
C PHE A 106 -3.95 3.93 1.97
N PHE A 107 -4.97 4.72 1.61
CA PHE A 107 -5.52 5.74 2.50
C PHE A 107 -6.29 5.17 3.69
N VAL A 108 -7.09 4.10 3.48
CA VAL A 108 -7.73 3.36 4.58
C VAL A 108 -6.67 2.80 5.52
N GLY A 109 -5.58 2.27 4.98
CA GLY A 109 -4.45 1.79 5.75
C GLY A 109 -3.84 2.86 6.64
N LEU A 110 -3.64 4.09 6.17
CA LEU A 110 -3.15 5.19 7.00
C LEU A 110 -4.10 5.50 8.16
N ILE A 111 -5.42 5.48 7.92
CA ILE A 111 -6.40 5.69 8.99
C ILE A 111 -6.31 4.56 10.02
N LEU A 112 -6.19 3.31 9.57
CA LEU A 112 -6.00 2.15 10.45
C LEU A 112 -4.67 2.22 11.20
N THR A 113 -3.59 2.71 10.58
CA THR A 113 -2.30 2.96 11.23
C THR A 113 -2.45 3.99 12.35
N CYS A 114 -3.17 5.10 12.13
CA CYS A 114 -3.45 6.06 13.20
C CYS A 114 -4.08 5.39 14.43
N LEU A 115 -5.07 4.52 14.20
CA LEU A 115 -5.78 3.83 15.27
C LEU A 115 -4.89 2.77 15.95
N GLY A 116 -4.25 1.89 15.18
CA GLY A 116 -3.42 0.81 15.69
C GLY A 116 -2.16 1.31 16.39
N SER A 117 -1.46 2.26 15.77
CA SER A 117 -0.25 2.87 16.32
C SER A 117 -0.56 3.74 17.53
N GLY A 118 -1.61 4.57 17.47
CA GLY A 118 -2.06 5.35 18.63
C GLY A 118 -2.43 4.44 19.81
N PHE A 119 -3.13 3.33 19.56
CA PHE A 119 -3.46 2.34 20.58
C PHE A 119 -2.22 1.69 21.19
N TYR A 120 -1.21 1.39 20.38
CA TYR A 120 0.09 0.89 20.83
C TYR A 120 0.84 1.89 21.70
N HIS A 121 0.96 3.15 21.28
CA HIS A 121 1.73 4.16 22.00
C HIS A 121 1.13 4.58 23.34
N LEU A 122 -0.18 4.36 23.55
CA LEU A 122 -0.80 4.56 24.86
C LEU A 122 -0.24 3.62 25.93
N ASP A 123 0.20 2.42 25.55
CA ASP A 123 0.65 1.38 26.48
C ASP A 123 1.51 0.34 25.73
N PRO A 124 2.79 0.66 25.44
CA PRO A 124 3.63 -0.16 24.57
C PRO A 124 4.03 -1.50 25.17
N ASP A 125 3.89 -1.67 26.48
CA ASP A 125 4.28 -2.89 27.19
C ASP A 125 3.31 -4.05 26.95
N VAL A 126 2.10 -3.76 26.45
CA VAL A 126 1.11 -4.78 26.07
C VAL A 126 1.40 -5.29 24.65
N PRO A 127 1.94 -6.52 24.48
CA PRO A 127 2.48 -6.97 23.20
C PRO A 127 1.45 -7.03 22.07
N GLN A 128 0.18 -7.27 22.40
CA GLN A 128 -0.91 -7.35 21.43
C GLN A 128 -1.16 -6.01 20.72
N ARG A 129 -0.83 -4.88 21.35
CA ARG A 129 -1.09 -3.56 20.76
C ARG A 129 -0.13 -3.26 19.61
N LEU A 130 1.11 -3.77 19.67
CA LEU A 130 2.05 -3.70 18.55
C LEU A 130 1.53 -4.47 17.32
N ILE A 131 0.74 -5.53 17.52
CA ILE A 131 0.08 -6.23 16.42
C ILE A 131 -0.94 -5.30 15.74
N ALA A 132 -1.71 -4.53 16.51
CA ALA A 132 -2.68 -3.58 15.96
C ALA A 132 -2.01 -2.51 15.08
N ASP A 133 -0.88 -1.97 15.52
CA ASP A 133 -0.05 -1.05 14.71
C ASP A 133 0.38 -1.70 13.38
N ARG A 134 0.95 -2.91 13.46
CA ARG A 134 1.39 -3.67 12.29
C ARG A 134 0.25 -4.00 11.32
N LEU A 135 -0.94 -4.33 11.83
CA LEU A 135 -2.11 -4.59 10.99
C LEU A 135 -2.52 -3.35 10.19
N GLY A 136 -2.56 -2.17 10.82
CA GLY A 136 -2.83 -0.92 10.12
C GLY A 136 -1.78 -0.62 9.04
N MET A 137 -0.50 -0.71 9.41
CA MET A 137 0.61 -0.55 8.46
C MET A 137 0.55 -1.55 7.29
N ALA A 138 0.20 -2.81 7.53
CA ALA A 138 0.12 -3.84 6.50
C ALA A 138 -0.90 -3.48 5.41
N VAL A 139 -2.06 -2.93 5.79
CA VAL A 139 -3.08 -2.45 4.84
C VAL A 139 -2.54 -1.31 3.99
N ALA A 140 -1.83 -0.35 4.61
CA ALA A 140 -1.21 0.77 3.89
C ALA A 140 -0.14 0.27 2.90
N PHE A 141 0.76 -0.62 3.34
CA PHE A 141 1.79 -1.20 2.47
C PHE A 141 1.19 -1.99 1.30
N ALA A 142 0.17 -2.80 1.54
CA ALA A 142 -0.52 -3.54 0.49
C ALA A 142 -1.13 -2.58 -0.54
N GLY A 143 -1.79 -1.52 -0.08
CA GLY A 143 -2.30 -0.44 -0.93
C GLY A 143 -1.22 0.20 -1.79
N PHE A 144 -0.10 0.59 -1.18
CA PHE A 144 1.03 1.20 -1.88
C PHE A 144 1.67 0.27 -2.93
N LEU A 145 1.86 -1.02 -2.61
CA LEU A 145 2.40 -2.00 -3.55
C LEU A 145 1.44 -2.25 -4.72
N GLY A 146 0.12 -2.23 -4.46
CA GLY A 146 -0.90 -2.24 -5.52
C GLY A 146 -0.79 -1.02 -6.46
N ILE A 147 -0.56 0.18 -5.90
CA ILE A 147 -0.34 1.40 -6.69
C ILE A 147 0.92 1.24 -7.53
N ALA A 148 2.03 0.83 -6.92
CA ALA A 148 3.30 0.67 -7.60
C ALA A 148 3.20 -0.32 -8.78
N ALA A 149 2.60 -1.49 -8.56
CA ALA A 149 2.47 -2.51 -9.60
C ALA A 149 1.46 -2.12 -10.70
N SER A 150 0.35 -1.43 -10.35
CA SER A 150 -0.63 -0.98 -11.35
C SER A 150 -0.11 0.16 -12.24
N GLU A 151 0.71 1.04 -11.68
CA GLU A 151 1.32 2.18 -12.39
C GLU A 151 2.48 1.76 -13.29
N ARG A 152 3.18 0.66 -12.96
CA ARG A 152 4.44 0.28 -13.61
C ARG A 152 4.34 -0.97 -14.48
N THR A 153 3.41 -1.87 -14.17
CA THR A 153 3.28 -3.16 -14.86
C THR A 153 1.93 -3.27 -15.57
N SER A 154 0.86 -3.52 -14.83
CA SER A 154 -0.50 -3.67 -15.39
C SER A 154 -1.54 -3.55 -14.26
N THR A 155 -2.79 -3.19 -14.59
CA THR A 155 -3.89 -3.17 -13.61
C THR A 155 -4.04 -4.52 -12.89
N ARG A 156 -3.99 -5.62 -13.66
CA ARG A 156 -4.04 -7.00 -13.14
C ARG A 156 -2.91 -7.30 -12.17
N ALA A 157 -1.69 -6.86 -12.47
CA ALA A 157 -0.54 -7.01 -11.58
C ALA A 157 -0.75 -6.23 -10.28
N GLY A 158 -1.28 -5.00 -10.37
CA GLY A 158 -1.66 -4.20 -9.20
C GLY A 158 -2.66 -4.89 -8.28
N GLU A 159 -3.74 -5.45 -8.84
CA GLU A 159 -4.76 -6.19 -8.07
C GLU A 159 -4.16 -7.43 -7.40
N THR A 160 -3.36 -8.19 -8.15
CA THR A 160 -2.72 -9.40 -7.64
C THR A 160 -1.76 -9.08 -6.50
N VAL A 161 -0.87 -8.10 -6.68
CA VAL A 161 0.08 -7.67 -5.64
C VAL A 161 -0.65 -7.13 -4.43
N LEU A 162 -1.69 -6.31 -4.61
CA LEU A 162 -2.50 -5.79 -3.51
C LEU A 162 -3.05 -6.92 -2.65
N VAL A 163 -3.72 -7.91 -3.27
CA VAL A 163 -4.35 -9.01 -2.54
C VAL A 163 -3.31 -9.88 -1.84
N LEU A 164 -2.23 -10.26 -2.55
CA LEU A 164 -1.18 -11.09 -1.97
C LEU A 164 -0.46 -10.37 -0.82
N ALA A 165 -0.11 -9.09 -0.99
CA ALA A 165 0.52 -8.30 0.05
C ALA A 165 -0.41 -8.05 1.24
N MET A 166 -1.72 -7.89 1.02
CA MET A 166 -2.71 -7.77 2.09
C MET A 166 -2.74 -9.04 2.94
N VAL A 167 -2.91 -10.20 2.31
CA VAL A 167 -2.96 -11.49 3.02
C VAL A 167 -1.62 -11.76 3.72
N ALA A 168 -0.50 -11.62 3.01
CA ALA A 168 0.83 -11.85 3.57
C ALA A 168 1.13 -10.89 4.72
N GLY A 169 0.80 -9.61 4.59
CA GLY A 169 1.07 -8.60 5.61
C GLY A 169 0.24 -8.80 6.89
N LEU A 170 -1.05 -9.11 6.76
CA LEU A 170 -1.90 -9.38 7.93
C LEU A 170 -1.47 -10.66 8.65
N LEU A 171 -1.16 -11.72 7.91
CA LEU A 171 -0.63 -12.97 8.49
C LEU A 171 0.74 -12.74 9.14
N ALA A 172 1.64 -12.03 8.47
CA ALA A 172 2.95 -11.70 9.00
C ALA A 172 2.86 -10.85 10.27
N ALA A 173 1.96 -9.86 10.34
CA ALA A 173 1.72 -9.06 11.53
C ALA A 173 1.30 -9.92 12.72
N TRP A 174 0.45 -10.92 12.48
CA TRP A 174 0.02 -11.85 13.52
C TRP A 174 1.14 -12.80 13.99
N VAL A 175 1.89 -13.39 13.05
CA VAL A 175 3.00 -14.31 13.34
C VAL A 175 4.16 -13.61 14.05
N ALA A 176 4.32 -12.30 13.81
CA ALA A 176 5.35 -11.45 14.38
C ALA A 176 5.29 -11.27 15.91
N ARG A 177 4.28 -11.83 16.58
CA ARG A 177 4.25 -11.97 18.05
C ARG A 177 5.28 -12.99 18.57
N GLU A 178 5.69 -13.93 17.72
CA GLU A 178 6.66 -14.98 18.03
C GLU A 178 7.86 -14.94 17.09
N ASN A 179 7.61 -14.83 15.77
CA ASN A 179 8.63 -14.85 14.73
C ASN A 179 8.51 -13.63 13.81
N LEU A 180 9.50 -12.73 13.88
CA LEU A 180 9.54 -11.49 13.10
C LEU A 180 9.93 -11.70 11.64
N THR A 181 10.50 -12.85 11.26
CA THR A 181 11.06 -13.08 9.93
C THR A 181 10.05 -12.78 8.80
N PRO A 182 8.80 -13.28 8.82
CA PRO A 182 7.82 -12.96 7.78
C PRO A 182 7.48 -11.47 7.71
N TRP A 183 7.44 -10.79 8.86
CA TRP A 183 7.16 -9.35 8.93
C TRP A 183 8.29 -8.52 8.34
N VAL A 184 9.54 -8.85 8.66
CA VAL A 184 10.74 -8.23 8.07
C VAL A 184 10.73 -8.40 6.54
N VAL A 185 10.39 -9.59 6.05
CA VAL A 185 10.31 -9.86 4.61
C VAL A 185 9.20 -9.06 3.95
N VAL A 186 7.99 -9.01 4.52
CA VAL A 186 6.90 -8.20 3.96
C VAL A 186 7.27 -6.71 3.96
N GLN A 187 7.82 -6.20 5.06
CA GLN A 187 8.13 -4.77 5.20
C GLN A 187 9.29 -4.35 4.28
N PHE A 188 10.47 -4.97 4.44
CA PHE A 188 11.67 -4.56 3.71
C PHE A 188 11.72 -5.15 2.30
N GLY A 189 11.28 -6.40 2.13
CA GLY A 189 11.18 -7.02 0.81
C GLY A 189 10.11 -6.37 -0.06
N GLY A 190 8.96 -6.02 0.53
CA GLY A 190 7.95 -5.19 -0.14
C GLY A 190 8.50 -3.83 -0.55
N MET A 191 9.23 -3.14 0.33
CA MET A 191 9.87 -1.87 -0.02
C MET A 191 10.93 -2.03 -1.13
N ALA A 192 11.74 -3.09 -1.11
CA ALA A 192 12.70 -3.39 -2.17
C ALA A 192 11.99 -3.63 -3.52
N LEU A 193 10.85 -4.32 -3.52
CA LEU A 193 10.01 -4.46 -4.70
C LEU A 193 9.49 -3.09 -5.19
N ALA A 194 9.03 -2.24 -4.28
CA ALA A 194 8.59 -0.88 -4.63
C ALA A 194 9.72 -0.04 -5.24
N VAL A 195 10.95 -0.15 -4.72
CA VAL A 195 12.15 0.47 -5.30
C VAL A 195 12.40 -0.04 -6.72
N GLY A 196 12.38 -1.36 -6.92
CA GLY A 196 12.53 -1.95 -8.26
C GLY A 196 11.48 -1.43 -9.25
N LEU A 197 10.22 -1.30 -8.82
CA LEU A 197 9.14 -0.73 -9.61
C LEU A 197 9.30 0.80 -9.84
N ALA A 198 9.84 1.54 -8.87
CA ALA A 198 10.10 2.97 -9.02
C ALA A 198 11.17 3.28 -10.08
N LEU A 199 12.09 2.34 -10.32
CA LEU A 199 13.13 2.44 -11.34
C LEU A 199 12.64 2.13 -12.76
N THR A 200 11.44 1.57 -12.93
CA THR A 200 10.83 1.35 -14.25
C THR A 200 9.99 2.56 -14.67
N ARG A 201 9.65 2.68 -15.96
CA ARG A 201 8.79 3.78 -16.43
C ARG A 201 7.32 3.50 -16.10
N PRO A 202 6.50 4.54 -15.82
CA PRO A 202 5.06 4.37 -15.76
C PRO A 202 4.53 3.78 -17.07
N ARG A 203 3.55 2.87 -16.98
CA ARG A 203 2.91 2.30 -18.17
C ARG A 203 2.10 3.37 -18.91
N PRO A 204 1.89 3.24 -20.24
CA PRO A 204 1.02 4.16 -20.98
C PRO A 204 -0.37 4.25 -20.35
N GLY A 205 -0.85 5.48 -20.11
CA GLY A 205 -2.14 5.76 -19.50
C GLY A 205 -2.21 5.60 -17.97
N ALA A 206 -1.07 5.36 -17.29
CA ALA A 206 -0.97 5.45 -15.84
C ALA A 206 -1.10 6.91 -15.36
N LEU A 207 -1.47 7.10 -14.10
CA LEU A 207 -1.61 8.43 -13.49
C LEU A 207 -0.26 9.15 -13.34
N GLY A 208 0.83 8.39 -13.25
CA GLY A 208 2.19 8.90 -13.09
C GLY A 208 2.57 9.15 -11.63
N VAL A 209 2.13 8.28 -10.71
CA VAL A 209 2.45 8.41 -9.29
C VAL A 209 3.97 8.38 -9.08
N PRO A 210 4.55 9.42 -8.45
CA PRO A 210 5.99 9.49 -8.18
C PRO A 210 6.37 8.58 -7.00
N LEU A 211 6.52 7.28 -7.27
CA LEU A 211 6.84 6.25 -6.27
C LEU A 211 8.11 6.57 -5.46
N GLY A 212 9.13 7.17 -6.10
CA GLY A 212 10.35 7.59 -5.44
C GLY A 212 10.11 8.58 -4.28
N GLY A 213 9.12 9.46 -4.40
CA GLY A 213 8.76 10.37 -3.31
C GLY A 213 8.22 9.63 -2.08
N VAL A 214 7.40 8.60 -2.30
CA VAL A 214 6.85 7.76 -1.20
C VAL A 214 7.99 7.03 -0.50
N ILE A 215 8.92 6.46 -1.28
CA ILE A 215 10.10 5.74 -0.78
C ILE A 215 11.01 6.67 0.03
N VAL A 216 11.26 7.90 -0.43
CA VAL A 216 12.08 8.88 0.32
C VAL A 216 11.48 9.15 1.69
N PHE A 217 10.18 9.41 1.78
CA PHE A 217 9.52 9.62 3.08
C PHE A 217 9.55 8.39 3.98
N TYR A 218 9.41 7.18 3.42
CA TYR A 218 9.60 5.94 4.17
C TYR A 218 11.02 5.81 4.73
N VAL A 219 12.05 6.06 3.91
CA VAL A 219 13.45 6.03 4.34
C VAL A 219 13.69 7.07 5.43
N LEU A 220 13.18 8.29 5.28
CA LEU A 220 13.26 9.32 6.32
C LEU A 220 12.60 8.86 7.63
N ALA A 221 11.43 8.23 7.56
CA ALA A 221 10.77 7.68 8.75
C ALA A 221 11.64 6.61 9.44
N LYS A 222 12.31 5.75 8.68
CA LYS A 222 13.25 4.74 9.23
C LYS A 222 14.51 5.36 9.83
N LEU A 223 15.04 6.42 9.23
CA LEU A 223 16.17 7.16 9.81
C LEU A 223 15.80 7.81 11.14
N PHE A 224 14.60 8.40 11.23
CA PHE A 224 14.10 8.96 12.48
C PHE A 224 13.79 7.89 13.54
N GLU A 225 13.31 6.70 13.13
CA GLU A 225 13.12 5.55 14.02
C GLU A 225 14.45 5.08 14.63
N LEU A 226 15.51 4.97 13.82
CA LEU A 226 16.84 4.58 14.29
C LEU A 226 17.52 5.69 15.10
N GLY A 227 17.19 6.95 14.82
CA GLY A 227 17.76 8.12 15.45
C GLY A 227 16.93 8.69 16.60
N ASP A 228 16.03 7.92 17.22
CA ASP A 228 15.04 8.44 18.18
C ASP A 228 15.67 9.30 19.28
N VAL A 229 16.62 8.73 20.02
CA VAL A 229 17.37 9.40 21.09
C VAL A 229 18.20 10.56 20.54
N THR A 230 18.92 10.35 19.42
CA THR A 230 19.79 11.36 18.83
C THR A 230 19.02 12.63 18.44
N VAL A 231 17.83 12.47 17.86
CA VAL A 231 16.95 13.58 17.50
C VAL A 231 16.42 14.28 18.75
N PHE A 232 16.02 13.51 19.76
CA PHE A 232 15.50 14.07 21.00
C PHE A 232 16.54 14.95 21.70
N GLU A 233 17.77 14.47 21.82
CA GLU A 233 18.88 15.24 22.40
C GLU A 233 19.23 16.46 21.53
N ALA A 234 19.36 16.29 20.21
CA ALA A 234 19.72 17.37 19.30
C ALA A 234 18.69 18.51 19.23
N THR A 235 17.42 18.21 19.53
CA THR A 235 16.34 19.21 19.55
C THR A 235 16.12 19.83 20.92
N GLY A 236 17.00 19.57 21.90
CA GLY A 236 16.83 20.06 23.27
C GLY A 236 15.58 19.48 23.93
N HIS A 237 15.30 18.20 23.68
CA HIS A 237 14.14 17.46 24.16
C HIS A 237 12.80 18.04 23.70
N MET A 238 12.76 18.79 22.61
CA MET A 238 11.51 19.33 22.08
C MET A 238 10.69 18.25 21.36
N VAL A 239 11.33 17.44 20.50
CA VAL A 239 10.66 16.44 19.67
C VAL A 239 11.51 15.16 19.53
N SER A 240 10.89 14.00 19.70
CA SER A 240 11.58 12.70 19.54
C SER A 240 11.72 12.32 18.06
N GLY A 241 12.69 11.45 17.75
CA GLY A 241 12.77 10.90 16.40
C GLY A 241 11.53 10.04 16.09
N HIS A 242 10.96 9.35 17.07
CA HIS A 242 9.76 8.55 16.88
C HIS A 242 8.54 9.40 16.48
N THR A 243 8.39 10.59 17.06
CA THR A 243 7.40 11.60 16.64
C THR A 243 7.64 12.01 15.18
N LEU A 244 8.88 12.34 14.80
CA LEU A 244 9.22 12.71 13.41
C LEU A 244 9.04 11.54 12.43
N LYS A 245 9.24 10.30 12.89
CA LYS A 245 8.95 9.08 12.12
C LYS A 245 7.48 9.05 11.69
N HIS A 246 6.54 9.32 12.59
CA HIS A 246 5.11 9.30 12.26
C HIS A 246 4.78 10.37 11.23
N LEU A 247 5.30 11.59 11.42
CA LEU A 247 5.11 12.69 10.48
C LEU A 247 5.68 12.36 9.09
N ALA A 248 6.91 11.86 9.03
CA ALA A 248 7.55 11.47 7.77
C ALA A 248 6.79 10.33 7.08
N ALA A 249 6.38 9.30 7.82
CA ALA A 249 5.61 8.18 7.29
C ALA A 249 4.23 8.61 6.79
N ALA A 250 3.53 9.52 7.48
CA ALA A 250 2.26 10.08 7.01
C ALA A 250 2.45 10.91 5.72
N LEU A 251 3.53 11.69 5.64
CA LEU A 251 3.87 12.47 4.45
C LEU A 251 4.22 11.61 3.23
N ALA A 252 4.52 10.31 3.41
CA ALA A 252 4.64 9.38 2.29
C ALA A 252 3.37 9.30 1.42
N ALA A 253 2.23 9.74 1.93
CA ALA A 253 0.99 9.85 1.17
C ALA A 253 0.93 11.06 0.22
N TRP A 254 1.68 12.14 0.52
CA TRP A 254 1.68 13.37 -0.26
C TRP A 254 1.89 13.17 -1.76
N PRO A 255 2.87 12.37 -2.22
CA PRO A 255 3.13 12.20 -3.64
C PRO A 255 1.97 11.51 -4.38
N VAL A 256 1.24 10.61 -3.70
CA VAL A 256 0.02 9.96 -4.22
C VAL A 256 -1.12 10.98 -4.32
N ILE A 257 -1.36 11.75 -3.27
CA ILE A 257 -2.41 12.79 -3.24
C ILE A 257 -2.16 13.84 -4.33
N ARG A 258 -0.90 14.25 -4.54
CA ARG A 258 -0.52 15.20 -5.60
C ARG A 258 -0.81 14.65 -6.99
N ALA A 259 -0.55 13.36 -7.23
CA ALA A 259 -0.88 12.71 -8.49
C ALA A 259 -2.40 12.71 -8.73
N LEU A 260 -3.20 12.40 -7.69
CA LEU A 260 -4.66 12.47 -7.75
C LEU A 260 -5.20 13.90 -7.96
N GLY A 261 -4.46 14.94 -7.58
CA GLY A 261 -4.82 16.34 -7.84
C GLY A 261 -4.46 16.84 -9.24
N SER A 262 -3.59 16.14 -9.97
CA SER A 262 -3.07 16.60 -11.27
C SER A 262 -4.02 16.19 -12.40
N ARG A 263 -4.43 17.12 -13.27
CA ARG A 263 -5.28 16.77 -14.44
C ARG A 263 -4.55 15.76 -15.33
N PRO A 264 -5.24 14.75 -15.90
CA PRO A 264 -4.61 13.81 -16.82
C PRO A 264 -3.93 14.60 -17.94
N CYS A 265 -2.63 14.36 -18.16
CA CYS A 265 -1.95 14.87 -19.35
C CYS A 265 -2.57 14.16 -20.55
N THR A 266 -3.52 14.82 -21.20
CA THR A 266 -4.04 14.44 -22.50
C THR A 266 -2.93 14.66 -23.53
N HIS A 267 -2.07 13.66 -23.72
CA HIS A 267 -1.24 13.53 -24.91
C HIS A 267 -2.14 13.16 -26.11
N GLN A 268 -3.10 14.03 -26.44
CA GLN A 268 -4.02 13.89 -27.57
C GLN A 268 -4.46 15.28 -28.06
N ALA A 269 -3.51 16.10 -28.48
CA ALA A 269 -3.80 17.36 -29.19
C ALA A 269 -2.81 17.71 -30.32
N ALA A 270 -1.92 16.79 -30.71
CA ALA A 270 -0.92 17.08 -31.76
C ALA A 270 -1.19 16.40 -33.12
N GLY A 271 -2.18 15.49 -33.23
CA GLY A 271 -2.38 14.69 -34.45
C GLY A 271 -3.50 15.13 -35.40
N ARG A 272 -4.40 16.06 -35.00
CA ARG A 272 -5.59 16.42 -35.80
C ARG A 272 -5.47 17.73 -36.61
N ARG A 273 -4.29 18.35 -36.68
CA ARG A 273 -4.09 19.61 -37.44
C ARG A 273 -3.31 19.47 -38.75
N LEU A 274 -3.06 18.25 -39.25
CA LEU A 274 -2.32 18.03 -40.50
C LEU A 274 -3.14 17.42 -41.66
N MET A 275 -4.48 17.41 -41.58
CA MET A 275 -5.34 17.01 -42.72
C MET A 275 -6.23 18.15 -43.23
N SER A 276 -5.87 19.40 -42.94
CA SER A 276 -6.55 20.58 -43.48
C SER A 276 -5.53 21.67 -43.80
N ALA A 277 -4.72 21.43 -44.82
CA ALA A 277 -3.99 22.45 -45.57
C ALA A 277 -3.73 21.90 -46.98
#